data_AF-A0A381W5Z9-F1
#
_entry.id   AF-A0A381W5Z9-F1
#
_cell.length_a   1.000
_cell.length_b   1.000
_cell.length_c   1.000
_cell.angle_alpha   90.00
_cell.angle_beta   90.00
_cell.angle_gamma   90.00
#
_symmetry.space_group_name_H-M   'P 1'
#
loop_
_entity.id
_entity.type
_entity.pdbx_description
1 polymer ?
#
loop_
_entity_poly.entity_id
_entity_poly.type
_entity_poly.pdbx_seq_one_letter_code
_entity_poly.pdbx_strand_id
1 'polypeptide(L)'
;MESVKKSFDGGFSENLYFDDDFEKDFIEEKGFDEWTNYRNDWEKFCKLEKESDFPPHLEFELNYSCNLRCPMCTWAVENAAEKKEDWFTFEDYKKIIDEAVSVGTKSIRLCYINEPLIRQDIDQFIDYAVNAGIIDVLITTNGTLLTKAMSKKLIESGLTKINVSLDAISEETYDKIRVGGNLKTTVKNIYDFLELRKEMNKKLPKIRLTFVASKINFHEYDSFVNYWKGKVDSLGIQHLQNPFGEGSFEDDKRGEEIILKKSPIPEKFYCPEPFKRLVLRSTGDTLPCCSFYAVDLVVGNWKKNSLKTIWNNDKMVELRKIHKSGEYYKNNICKNCIHNGTIISD
;
A
#
# COMPACT_ATOMS: atom_id res chain seq x y z
N MET A 1 -27.94 -1.51 -4.12
CA MET A 1 -27.11 -2.60 -3.59
C MET A 1 -25.68 -2.26 -3.93
N GLU A 2 -24.89 -1.81 -2.96
CA GLU A 2 -23.43 -1.75 -3.11
C GLU A 2 -22.87 -3.02 -2.49
N SER A 3 -22.13 -3.82 -3.26
CA SER A 3 -21.31 -4.90 -2.72
C SER A 3 -20.06 -4.29 -2.07
N VAL A 4 -20.26 -3.64 -0.92
CA VAL A 4 -19.17 -3.17 -0.07
C VAL A 4 -18.50 -4.39 0.54
N LYS A 5 -17.33 -4.75 0.00
CA LYS A 5 -16.48 -5.77 0.63
C LYS A 5 -15.55 -5.04 1.60
N LYS A 6 -15.85 -5.14 2.89
CA LYS A 6 -14.93 -4.70 3.94
C LYS A 6 -13.66 -5.55 3.82
N SER A 7 -12.51 -4.92 3.57
CA SER A 7 -11.23 -5.62 3.68
C SER A 7 -10.98 -5.95 5.14
N PHE A 8 -10.51 -7.17 5.42
CA PHE A 8 -10.02 -7.52 6.73
C PHE A 8 -8.58 -7.01 6.89
N ASP A 9 -8.42 -5.69 6.96
CA ASP A 9 -7.15 -5.01 7.27
C ASP A 9 -7.11 -4.48 8.71
N GLY A 10 -8.00 -4.99 9.58
CA GLY A 10 -8.21 -4.45 10.92
C GLY A 10 -9.26 -3.35 11.00
N GLY A 11 -9.96 -3.05 9.89
CA GLY A 11 -11.03 -2.05 9.84
C GLY A 11 -10.54 -0.64 9.50
N PHE A 12 -9.35 -0.51 8.91
CA PHE A 12 -8.76 0.77 8.54
C PHE A 12 -9.12 1.21 7.12
N SER A 13 -9.69 0.32 6.31
CA SER A 13 -10.22 0.72 5.01
C SER A 13 -11.48 -0.02 4.59
N GLU A 14 -12.28 0.70 3.81
CA GLU A 14 -13.43 0.18 3.10
C GLU A 14 -13.12 0.14 1.60
N ASN A 15 -13.40 -0.98 0.96
CA ASN A 15 -13.30 -1.11 -0.48
C ASN A 15 -14.69 -1.18 -1.09
N LEU A 16 -14.96 -0.22 -1.97
CA LEU A 16 -16.20 -0.16 -2.72
C LEU A 16 -15.93 -0.76 -4.10
N TYR A 17 -16.51 -1.93 -4.34
CA TYR A 17 -16.51 -2.58 -5.64
C TYR A 17 -17.84 -2.29 -6.33
N PHE A 18 -17.78 -2.08 -7.64
CA PHE A 18 -18.96 -1.75 -8.46
C PHE A 18 -19.43 -2.93 -9.32
N ASP A 19 -18.65 -3.99 -9.31
CA ASP A 19 -18.89 -5.24 -10.02
C ASP A 19 -18.72 -6.39 -9.03
N ASP A 20 -19.71 -7.28 -8.97
CA ASP A 20 -19.70 -8.47 -8.11
C ASP A 20 -18.62 -9.48 -8.54
N ASP A 21 -18.07 -9.34 -9.74
CA ASP A 21 -17.06 -10.22 -10.34
C ASP A 21 -15.67 -9.57 -10.42
N PHE A 22 -15.30 -8.66 -9.48
CA PHE A 22 -14.01 -7.95 -9.49
C PHE A 22 -12.79 -8.89 -9.60
N GLU A 23 -12.88 -10.10 -9.05
CA GLU A 23 -11.81 -11.10 -9.07
C GLU A 23 -11.72 -11.86 -10.42
N LYS A 24 -12.75 -11.81 -11.27
CA LYS A 24 -12.82 -12.52 -12.56
C LYS A 24 -11.66 -12.23 -13.47
N ASP A 25 -11.35 -10.95 -13.64
CA ASP A 25 -10.32 -10.51 -14.56
C ASP A 25 -8.94 -11.01 -14.11
N PHE A 26 -8.74 -11.18 -12.80
CA PHE A 26 -7.52 -11.80 -12.28
C PHE A 26 -7.53 -13.31 -12.50
N ILE A 27 -8.66 -13.99 -12.29
CA ILE A 27 -8.81 -15.43 -12.55
C ILE A 27 -8.55 -15.76 -14.02
N GLU A 28 -9.09 -14.96 -14.94
CA GLU A 28 -8.92 -15.16 -16.38
C GLU A 28 -7.47 -14.93 -16.83
N GLU A 29 -6.77 -13.97 -16.21
CA GLU A 29 -5.38 -13.63 -16.56
C GLU A 29 -4.33 -14.49 -15.83
N LYS A 30 -4.63 -14.97 -14.61
CA LYS A 30 -3.67 -15.70 -13.74
C LYS A 30 -4.01 -17.19 -13.58
N GLY A 31 -5.19 -17.62 -13.98
CA GLY A 31 -5.68 -18.98 -13.79
C GLY A 31 -6.45 -19.15 -12.46
N PHE A 32 -7.53 -19.94 -12.53
CA PHE A 32 -8.46 -20.13 -11.42
C PHE A 32 -7.80 -20.70 -10.17
N ASP A 33 -7.06 -21.79 -10.29
CA ASP A 33 -6.46 -22.46 -9.13
C ASP A 33 -5.38 -21.59 -8.48
N GLU A 34 -4.52 -20.97 -9.27
CA GLU A 34 -3.42 -20.15 -8.74
C GLU A 34 -3.94 -18.91 -8.03
N TRP A 35 -4.85 -18.16 -8.66
CA TRP A 35 -5.41 -16.95 -8.06
C TRP A 35 -6.29 -17.26 -6.84
N THR A 36 -7.22 -18.21 -6.96
CA THR A 36 -8.16 -18.54 -5.87
C THR A 36 -7.43 -19.09 -4.65
N ASN A 37 -6.44 -19.97 -4.83
CA ASN A 37 -5.67 -20.50 -3.70
C ASN A 37 -4.88 -19.40 -2.99
N TYR A 38 -4.23 -18.52 -3.76
CA TYR A 38 -3.54 -17.35 -3.21
C TYR A 38 -4.49 -16.44 -2.41
N ARG A 39 -5.65 -16.09 -2.97
CA ARG A 39 -6.63 -15.23 -2.28
C ARG A 39 -7.20 -15.89 -1.04
N ASN A 40 -7.48 -17.20 -1.07
CA ASN A 40 -7.95 -17.95 0.10
C ASN A 40 -6.92 -17.95 1.23
N ASP A 41 -5.64 -18.14 0.91
CA ASP A 41 -4.57 -18.06 1.90
C ASP A 41 -4.41 -16.65 2.45
N TRP A 42 -4.48 -15.63 1.59
CA TRP A 42 -4.47 -14.23 2.01
C TRP A 42 -5.56 -13.92 3.04
N GLU A 43 -6.79 -14.37 2.81
CA GLU A 43 -7.90 -14.19 3.75
C GLU A 43 -7.65 -14.88 5.10
N LYS A 44 -7.06 -16.09 5.08
CA LYS A 44 -6.70 -16.81 6.32
C LYS A 44 -5.59 -16.08 7.09
N PHE A 45 -4.58 -15.54 6.42
CA PHE A 45 -3.56 -14.71 7.07
C PHE A 45 -4.17 -13.45 7.68
N CYS A 46 -5.09 -12.79 6.96
CA CYS A 46 -5.83 -11.63 7.48
C CYS A 46 -6.59 -11.98 8.76
N LYS A 47 -7.21 -13.16 8.84
CA LYS A 47 -7.97 -13.61 10.02
C LYS A 47 -7.11 -14.23 11.13
N LEU A 48 -5.78 -14.25 10.97
CA LEU A 48 -4.84 -14.95 11.87
C LEU A 48 -5.10 -16.47 11.97
N GLU A 49 -5.76 -17.06 10.98
CA GLU A 49 -6.07 -18.49 10.90
C GLU A 49 -4.94 -19.31 10.25
N LYS A 50 -3.96 -18.63 9.65
CA LYS A 50 -2.80 -19.24 9.01
C LYS A 50 -1.52 -18.48 9.37
N GLU A 51 -0.43 -19.22 9.54
CA GLU A 51 0.95 -18.74 9.56
C GLU A 51 1.72 -19.50 8.48
N SER A 52 2.69 -18.83 7.86
CA SER A 52 3.61 -19.42 6.88
C SER A 52 5.04 -19.33 7.38
N ASP A 53 5.91 -20.19 6.87
CA ASP A 53 7.35 -20.17 7.16
C ASP A 53 8.11 -19.10 6.34
N PHE A 54 7.42 -18.33 5.52
CA PHE A 54 7.95 -17.30 4.63
C PHE A 54 6.91 -16.16 4.44
N PRO A 55 7.32 -14.93 4.08
CA PRO A 55 6.40 -13.81 3.89
C PRO A 55 5.47 -14.04 2.68
N PRO A 56 4.13 -14.05 2.86
CA PRO A 56 3.19 -14.15 1.73
C PRO A 56 3.25 -12.97 0.76
N HIS A 57 3.63 -11.79 1.27
CA HIS A 57 3.73 -10.54 0.52
C HIS A 57 4.99 -9.75 0.89
N LEU A 58 5.58 -9.09 -0.09
CA LEU A 58 6.73 -8.18 0.13
C LEU A 58 6.40 -6.78 -0.35
N GLU A 59 6.75 -5.77 0.44
CA GLU A 59 6.71 -4.38 -0.01
C GLU A 59 8.12 -3.85 -0.18
N PHE A 60 8.35 -3.06 -1.23
CA PHE A 60 9.65 -2.50 -1.56
C PHE A 60 9.60 -0.98 -1.54
N GLU A 61 10.48 -0.37 -0.77
CA GLU A 61 10.81 1.05 -0.90
C GLU A 61 11.85 1.18 -2.04
N LEU A 62 11.37 1.12 -3.29
CA LEU A 62 12.26 1.12 -4.47
C LEU A 62 13.09 2.40 -4.59
N ASN A 63 12.49 3.52 -4.25
CA ASN A 63 13.10 4.83 -4.17
C ASN A 63 12.52 5.55 -2.95
N TYR A 64 13.36 6.34 -2.27
CA TYR A 64 12.93 7.18 -1.17
C TYR A 64 12.78 8.62 -1.65
N SER A 65 11.78 8.85 -2.49
CA SER A 65 11.49 10.18 -3.06
C SER A 65 10.03 10.34 -3.43
N CYS A 66 9.53 11.57 -3.37
CA CYS A 66 8.19 11.92 -3.84
C CYS A 66 8.14 13.38 -4.30
N ASN A 67 7.46 13.61 -5.41
CA ASN A 67 7.29 14.92 -6.03
C ASN A 67 6.19 15.77 -5.38
N LEU A 68 5.51 15.26 -4.35
CA LEU A 68 4.49 15.98 -3.58
C LEU A 68 4.92 16.18 -2.13
N ARG A 69 4.19 17.04 -1.40
CA ARG A 69 4.41 17.34 0.04
C ARG A 69 3.10 17.31 0.83
N CYS A 70 2.36 16.21 0.73
CA CYS A 70 1.03 16.06 1.34
C CYS A 70 1.09 16.27 2.88
N PRO A 71 0.10 16.95 3.50
CA PRO A 71 0.09 17.29 4.93
C PRO A 71 0.07 16.06 5.84
N MET A 72 -0.48 14.94 5.37
CA MET A 72 -0.57 13.69 6.12
C MET A 72 0.59 12.70 5.89
N CYS A 73 1.66 13.09 5.19
CA CYS A 73 2.75 12.19 4.84
C CYS A 73 4.04 12.52 5.62
N THR A 74 4.73 11.49 6.13
CA THR A 74 6.02 11.64 6.83
C THR A 74 7.09 12.25 5.92
N TRP A 75 7.09 11.89 4.64
CA TRP A 75 7.99 12.45 3.62
C TRP A 75 8.05 13.98 3.61
N ALA A 76 6.96 14.65 3.97
CA ALA A 76 6.87 16.10 3.92
C ALA A 76 7.46 16.83 5.14
N VAL A 77 7.75 16.11 6.23
CA VAL A 77 8.49 16.64 7.40
C VAL A 77 9.92 16.12 7.48
N GLU A 78 10.28 15.21 6.58
CA GLU A 78 11.62 14.66 6.53
C GLU A 78 12.62 15.63 5.90
N ASN A 79 13.76 15.78 6.57
CA ASN A 79 14.89 16.58 6.09
C ASN A 79 15.89 15.76 5.27
N ALA A 80 15.53 14.55 4.84
CA ALA A 80 16.41 13.67 4.09
C ALA A 80 16.59 14.20 2.65
N ALA A 81 17.85 14.39 2.25
CA ALA A 81 18.18 14.71 0.87
C ALA A 81 17.98 13.46 -0.01
N GLU A 82 17.27 13.61 -1.12
CA GLU A 82 17.16 12.55 -2.13
C GLU A 82 18.55 12.19 -2.67
N LYS A 83 18.92 10.92 -2.55
CA LYS A 83 20.15 10.37 -3.13
C LYS A 83 19.78 9.17 -3.98
N LYS A 84 19.97 9.29 -5.30
CA LYS A 84 19.67 8.21 -6.24
C LYS A 84 20.54 6.98 -6.00
N GLU A 85 21.73 7.20 -5.44
CA GLU A 85 22.68 6.16 -5.06
C GLU A 85 22.12 5.23 -3.96
N ASP A 86 21.16 5.73 -3.18
CA ASP A 86 20.50 4.98 -2.10
C ASP A 86 19.24 4.23 -2.60
N TRP A 87 18.93 4.26 -3.90
CA TRP A 87 17.77 3.54 -4.45
C TRP A 87 18.00 2.04 -4.50
N PHE A 88 16.90 1.29 -4.43
CA PHE A 88 16.94 -0.17 -4.47
C PHE A 88 17.47 -0.63 -5.83
N THR A 89 18.62 -1.30 -5.87
CA THR A 89 19.23 -1.71 -7.13
C THR A 89 18.42 -2.83 -7.79
N PHE A 90 18.43 -2.88 -9.12
CA PHE A 90 17.76 -3.96 -9.84
C PHE A 90 18.39 -5.33 -9.54
N GLU A 91 19.71 -5.38 -9.34
CA GLU A 91 20.42 -6.62 -9.04
C GLU A 91 20.03 -7.19 -7.66
N ASP A 92 19.93 -6.34 -6.64
CA ASP A 92 19.46 -6.78 -5.31
C ASP A 92 18.00 -7.22 -5.36
N TYR A 93 17.17 -6.49 -6.11
CA TYR A 93 15.78 -6.85 -6.30
C TYR A 93 15.61 -8.24 -6.93
N LYS A 94 16.37 -8.56 -7.99
CA LYS A 94 16.30 -9.89 -8.63
C LYS A 94 16.59 -11.01 -7.63
N LYS A 95 17.67 -10.90 -6.85
CA LYS A 95 18.05 -11.90 -5.84
C LYS A 95 16.93 -12.13 -4.83
N ILE A 96 16.28 -11.07 -4.39
CA ILE A 96 15.18 -11.12 -3.42
C ILE A 96 13.94 -11.77 -4.04
N ILE A 97 13.60 -11.40 -5.28
CA ILE A 97 12.46 -11.99 -6.00
C ILE A 97 12.68 -13.49 -6.22
N ASP A 98 13.87 -13.89 -6.64
CA ASP A 98 14.21 -15.30 -6.84
C ASP A 98 14.08 -16.10 -5.53
N GLU A 99 14.60 -15.56 -4.42
CA GLU A 99 14.41 -16.15 -3.09
C GLU A 99 12.92 -16.25 -2.74
N ALA A 100 12.18 -15.15 -2.86
CA ALA A 100 10.78 -15.03 -2.48
C ALA A 100 9.89 -16.02 -3.24
N VAL A 101 10.06 -16.11 -4.57
CA VAL A 101 9.32 -17.08 -5.39
C VAL A 101 9.68 -18.51 -4.99
N SER A 102 10.96 -18.82 -4.77
CA SER A 102 11.40 -20.18 -4.42
C SER A 102 10.77 -20.71 -3.12
N VAL A 103 10.38 -19.81 -2.22
CA VAL A 103 9.72 -20.15 -0.95
C VAL A 103 8.20 -19.98 -1.00
N GLY A 104 7.63 -19.49 -2.10
CA GLY A 104 6.18 -19.43 -2.31
C GLY A 104 5.53 -18.07 -2.06
N THR A 105 6.28 -16.97 -1.98
CA THR A 105 5.71 -15.61 -2.01
C THR A 105 4.95 -15.41 -3.32
N LYS A 106 3.73 -14.88 -3.23
CA LYS A 106 2.84 -14.72 -4.41
C LYS A 106 2.54 -13.28 -4.78
N SER A 107 2.83 -12.33 -3.90
CA SER A 107 2.43 -10.95 -4.07
C SER A 107 3.51 -9.97 -3.65
N ILE A 108 3.62 -8.86 -4.36
CA ILE A 108 4.53 -7.77 -4.00
C ILE A 108 3.89 -6.39 -4.21
N ARG A 109 4.36 -5.40 -3.46
CA ARG A 109 4.09 -3.99 -3.68
C ARG A 109 5.40 -3.24 -3.94
N LEU A 110 5.48 -2.47 -5.01
CA LEU A 110 6.70 -1.76 -5.41
C LEU A 110 6.75 -0.30 -4.92
N CYS A 111 6.13 -0.05 -3.77
CA CYS A 111 6.17 1.23 -3.08
C CYS A 111 5.96 1.04 -1.58
N TYR A 112 6.46 1.98 -0.79
CA TYR A 112 6.19 2.14 0.63
C TYR A 112 5.74 3.58 0.88
N ILE A 113 6.61 4.46 1.40
CA ILE A 113 6.35 5.90 1.58
C ILE A 113 7.11 6.69 0.50
N ASN A 114 6.64 6.60 -0.75
CA ASN A 114 7.31 7.23 -1.90
C ASN A 114 6.37 7.39 -3.10
N GLU A 115 6.83 8.10 -4.14
CA GLU A 115 6.22 8.04 -5.47
C GLU A 115 7.02 7.07 -6.36
N PRO A 116 6.47 5.88 -6.69
CA PRO A 116 7.20 4.88 -7.47
C PRO A 116 7.39 5.29 -8.94
N LEU A 117 6.52 6.13 -9.52
CA LEU A 117 6.61 6.53 -10.93
C LEU A 117 7.70 7.57 -11.22
N ILE A 118 8.41 8.07 -10.19
CA ILE A 118 9.67 8.79 -10.39
C ILE A 118 10.71 7.86 -11.06
N ARG A 119 10.64 6.56 -10.75
CA ARG A 119 11.51 5.53 -11.32
C ARG A 119 11.07 5.18 -12.75
N GLN A 120 11.81 5.66 -13.75
CA GLN A 120 11.46 5.46 -15.17
C GLN A 120 11.68 4.02 -15.67
N ASP A 121 12.39 3.21 -14.89
CA ASP A 121 12.69 1.79 -15.08
C ASP A 121 11.78 0.85 -14.27
N ILE A 122 10.71 1.36 -13.62
CA ILE A 122 9.81 0.54 -12.78
C ILE A 122 9.18 -0.65 -13.54
N ASP A 123 8.97 -0.50 -14.85
CA ASP A 123 8.49 -1.57 -15.73
C ASP A 123 9.41 -2.78 -15.73
N GLN A 124 10.72 -2.59 -15.60
CA GLN A 124 11.68 -3.70 -15.52
C GLN A 124 11.54 -4.49 -14.21
N PHE A 125 11.22 -3.80 -13.10
CA PHE A 125 10.98 -4.44 -11.80
C PHE A 125 9.70 -5.27 -11.81
N ILE A 126 8.65 -4.72 -12.43
CA ILE A 126 7.36 -5.41 -12.58
C ILE A 126 7.53 -6.63 -13.48
N ASP A 127 8.08 -6.45 -14.69
CA ASP A 127 8.28 -7.52 -15.66
C ASP A 127 9.11 -8.67 -15.09
N TYR A 128 10.21 -8.36 -14.40
CA TYR A 128 11.04 -9.38 -13.77
C TYR A 128 10.26 -10.20 -12.73
N ALA A 129 9.51 -9.55 -11.84
CA ALA A 129 8.74 -10.26 -10.81
C ALA A 129 7.64 -11.14 -11.42
N VAL A 130 6.94 -10.66 -12.44
CA VAL A 130 5.92 -11.45 -13.14
C VAL A 130 6.55 -12.66 -13.80
N ASN A 131 7.65 -12.47 -14.54
CA ASN A 131 8.36 -13.56 -15.22
C ASN A 131 9.00 -14.57 -14.25
N ALA A 132 9.39 -14.13 -13.05
CA ALA A 132 9.89 -15.01 -12.01
C ALA A 132 8.78 -15.86 -11.37
N GLY A 133 7.51 -15.43 -11.39
CA GLY A 133 6.37 -16.19 -10.86
C GLY A 133 5.56 -15.48 -9.77
N ILE A 134 5.76 -14.18 -9.57
CA ILE A 134 4.86 -13.36 -8.74
C ILE A 134 3.57 -13.09 -9.53
N ILE A 135 2.43 -13.39 -8.91
CA ILE A 135 1.13 -13.34 -9.59
C ILE A 135 0.33 -12.07 -9.28
N ASP A 136 0.66 -11.36 -8.19
CA ASP A 136 -0.01 -10.11 -7.81
C ASP A 136 1.01 -9.00 -7.53
N VAL A 137 1.19 -8.08 -8.48
CA VAL A 137 2.15 -6.97 -8.42
C VAL A 137 1.39 -5.64 -8.35
N LEU A 138 1.60 -4.90 -7.26
CA LEU A 138 0.86 -3.68 -6.96
C LEU A 138 1.77 -2.45 -6.87
N ILE A 139 1.24 -1.31 -7.28
CA ILE A 139 1.82 0.01 -6.95
C ILE A 139 0.75 0.93 -6.35
N THR A 140 1.20 1.88 -5.55
CA THR A 140 0.43 3.05 -5.13
C THR A 140 1.15 4.30 -5.64
N THR A 141 0.46 5.14 -6.39
CA THR A 141 1.00 6.37 -6.98
C THR A 141 0.08 7.55 -6.67
N ASN A 142 0.63 8.76 -6.60
CA ASN A 142 -0.14 10.00 -6.60
C ASN A 142 -0.76 10.33 -7.97
N GLY A 143 -0.40 9.59 -9.03
CA GLY A 143 -1.01 9.69 -10.36
C GLY A 143 -0.54 10.86 -11.22
N THR A 144 0.24 11.81 -10.68
CA THR A 144 0.73 12.97 -11.45
C THR A 144 1.68 12.56 -12.59
N LEU A 145 2.41 11.45 -12.40
CA LEU A 145 3.36 10.89 -13.37
C LEU A 145 2.78 9.72 -14.18
N LEU A 146 1.48 9.42 -14.05
CA LEU A 146 0.78 8.37 -14.80
C LEU A 146 0.46 8.83 -16.24
N THR A 147 1.48 9.30 -16.96
CA THR A 147 1.35 9.72 -18.36
C THR A 147 0.92 8.55 -19.25
N LYS A 148 0.46 8.80 -20.48
CA LYS A 148 0.15 7.72 -21.46
C LYS A 148 1.34 6.78 -21.68
N ALA A 149 2.56 7.31 -21.76
CA ALA A 149 3.77 6.51 -21.94
C ALA A 149 4.06 5.62 -20.72
N MET A 150 3.94 6.16 -19.50
CA MET A 150 4.11 5.38 -18.28
C MET A 150 2.98 4.35 -18.12
N SER A 151 1.74 4.73 -18.41
CA SER A 151 0.58 3.82 -18.40
C SER A 151 0.80 2.62 -19.31
N LYS A 152 1.30 2.85 -20.54
CA LYS A 152 1.65 1.78 -21.47
C LYS A 152 2.67 0.82 -20.87
N LYS A 153 3.78 1.34 -20.36
CA LYS A 153 4.83 0.55 -19.68
C LYS A 153 4.28 -0.32 -18.54
N LEU A 154 3.40 0.25 -17.70
CA LEU A 154 2.79 -0.49 -16.58
C LEU A 154 1.84 -1.59 -17.06
N ILE A 155 1.05 -1.33 -18.11
CA ILE A 155 0.13 -2.33 -18.69
C ILE A 155 0.93 -3.47 -19.34
N GLU A 156 1.99 -3.15 -20.09
CA GLU A 156 2.80 -4.15 -20.81
C GLU A 156 3.65 -5.03 -19.88
N SER A 157 4.12 -4.49 -18.75
CA SER A 157 4.95 -5.23 -17.79
C SER A 157 4.19 -6.25 -16.93
N GLY A 158 2.86 -6.31 -17.03
CA GLY A 158 2.05 -7.29 -16.31
C GLY A 158 1.65 -6.87 -14.88
N LEU A 159 1.71 -5.57 -14.57
CA LEU A 159 1.19 -5.01 -13.32
C LEU A 159 -0.29 -5.42 -13.14
N THR A 160 -0.64 -5.88 -11.93
CA THR A 160 -2.00 -6.37 -11.66
C THR A 160 -2.90 -5.28 -11.09
N LYS A 161 -2.37 -4.41 -10.22
CA LYS A 161 -3.16 -3.37 -9.53
C LYS A 161 -2.41 -2.05 -9.44
N ILE A 162 -3.14 -0.97 -9.67
CA ILE A 162 -2.68 0.40 -9.46
C ILE A 162 -3.62 1.13 -8.49
N ASN A 163 -3.10 1.56 -7.36
CA ASN A 163 -3.81 2.43 -6.43
C ASN A 163 -3.42 3.88 -6.72
N VAL A 164 -4.38 4.72 -7.10
CA VAL A 164 -4.14 6.15 -7.30
C VAL A 164 -4.67 6.94 -6.11
N SER A 165 -3.77 7.71 -5.53
CA SER A 165 -3.96 8.51 -4.33
C SER A 165 -4.50 9.89 -4.71
N LEU A 166 -5.84 10.08 -4.66
CA LEU A 166 -6.51 11.26 -5.24
C LEU A 166 -7.07 12.22 -4.18
N ASP A 167 -7.77 11.70 -3.16
CA ASP A 167 -8.28 12.42 -1.97
C ASP A 167 -9.18 13.65 -2.15
N ALA A 168 -9.54 14.06 -3.37
CA ALA A 168 -10.35 15.24 -3.62
C ALA A 168 -11.11 15.18 -4.96
N ILE A 169 -12.18 15.97 -5.05
CA ILE A 169 -12.95 16.29 -6.27
C ILE A 169 -12.77 17.75 -6.68
N SER A 170 -12.59 18.68 -5.73
CA SER A 170 -12.34 20.08 -6.06
C SER A 170 -10.83 20.38 -6.15
N GLU A 171 -10.47 21.36 -6.98
CA GLU A 171 -9.08 21.85 -7.06
C GLU A 171 -8.64 22.44 -5.72
N GLU A 172 -9.53 23.15 -5.02
CA GLU A 172 -9.23 23.76 -3.72
C GLU A 172 -8.81 22.71 -2.67
N THR A 173 -9.59 21.62 -2.54
CA THR A 173 -9.27 20.54 -1.59
C THR A 173 -8.03 19.79 -2.05
N TYR A 174 -7.88 19.54 -3.36
CA TYR A 174 -6.70 18.87 -3.91
C TYR A 174 -5.42 19.64 -3.64
N ASP A 175 -5.41 20.96 -3.84
CA ASP A 175 -4.21 21.79 -3.64
C ASP A 175 -3.78 21.83 -2.17
N LYS A 176 -4.73 21.74 -1.22
CA LYS A 176 -4.44 21.63 0.22
C LYS A 176 -3.87 20.27 0.61
N ILE A 177 -4.33 19.18 -0.02
CA ILE A 177 -3.97 17.81 0.40
C ILE A 177 -2.85 17.17 -0.43
N ARG A 178 -2.81 17.42 -1.74
CA ARG A 178 -1.79 16.92 -2.69
C ARG A 178 -0.87 18.05 -3.15
N VAL A 179 -0.31 18.77 -2.17
CA VAL A 179 0.60 19.92 -2.37
C VAL A 179 1.70 19.59 -3.38
N GLY A 180 1.76 20.37 -4.47
CA GLY A 180 2.69 20.18 -5.59
C GLY A 180 2.09 19.43 -6.80
N GLY A 181 0.86 18.96 -6.70
CA GLY A 181 0.15 18.26 -7.77
C GLY A 181 -0.78 19.18 -8.56
N ASN A 182 -1.48 18.60 -9.54
CA ASN A 182 -2.55 19.28 -10.28
C ASN A 182 -3.72 18.31 -10.53
N LEU A 183 -4.89 18.60 -9.96
CA LEU A 183 -6.05 17.71 -10.03
C LEU A 183 -6.46 17.40 -11.48
N LYS A 184 -6.61 18.42 -12.32
CA LYS A 184 -7.00 18.26 -13.73
C LYS A 184 -6.06 17.31 -14.48
N THR A 185 -4.76 17.44 -14.24
CA THR A 185 -3.73 16.57 -14.84
C THR A 185 -3.86 15.14 -14.33
N THR A 186 -3.97 14.94 -13.01
CA THR A 186 -4.13 13.61 -12.41
C THR A 186 -5.40 12.92 -12.91
N VAL A 187 -6.53 13.63 -12.97
CA VAL A 187 -7.81 13.13 -13.50
C VAL A 187 -7.68 12.75 -14.97
N LYS A 188 -7.04 13.60 -15.78
CA LYS A 188 -6.76 13.29 -17.19
C LYS A 188 -5.91 12.02 -17.32
N ASN A 189 -4.86 11.88 -16.52
CA ASN A 189 -4.01 10.69 -16.51
C ASN A 189 -4.80 9.40 -16.17
N ILE A 190 -5.74 9.47 -15.23
CA ILE A 190 -6.63 8.35 -14.88
C ILE A 190 -7.48 7.95 -16.09
N TYR A 191 -8.14 8.90 -16.76
CA TYR A 191 -8.94 8.61 -17.95
C TYR A 191 -8.10 8.08 -19.12
N ASP A 192 -6.92 8.67 -19.35
CA ASP A 192 -5.97 8.23 -20.35
C ASP A 192 -5.51 6.78 -20.11
N PHE A 193 -5.25 6.40 -18.86
CA PHE A 193 -4.92 5.03 -18.48
C PHE A 193 -6.06 4.05 -18.78
N LEU A 194 -7.29 4.42 -18.41
CA LEU A 194 -8.48 3.59 -18.64
C LEU A 194 -8.76 3.38 -20.14
N GLU A 195 -8.68 4.45 -20.93
CA GLU A 195 -8.83 4.41 -22.38
C GLU A 195 -7.75 3.51 -23.01
N LEU A 196 -6.48 3.74 -22.66
CA LEU A 196 -5.36 2.97 -23.18
C LEU A 196 -5.47 1.48 -22.85
N ARG A 197 -5.83 1.13 -21.60
CA ARG A 197 -6.04 -0.26 -21.19
C ARG A 197 -7.10 -0.94 -22.06
N LYS A 198 -8.18 -0.23 -22.37
CA LYS A 198 -9.25 -0.72 -23.26
C LYS A 198 -8.78 -0.86 -24.71
N GLU A 199 -8.07 0.12 -25.25
CA GLU A 199 -7.49 0.08 -26.60
C GLU A 199 -6.52 -1.09 -26.79
N MET A 200 -5.75 -1.40 -25.76
CA MET A 200 -4.82 -2.54 -25.74
C MET A 200 -5.50 -3.89 -25.51
N ASN A 201 -6.84 -3.90 -25.36
CA ASN A 201 -7.64 -5.09 -25.03
C ASN A 201 -7.10 -5.84 -23.80
N LYS A 202 -6.73 -5.09 -22.76
CA LYS A 202 -6.23 -5.61 -21.48
C LYS A 202 -7.27 -5.44 -20.38
N LYS A 203 -7.30 -6.39 -19.45
CA LYS A 203 -8.16 -6.34 -18.25
C LYS A 203 -7.42 -5.83 -17.02
N LEU A 204 -6.12 -6.12 -16.95
CA LEU A 204 -5.20 -5.65 -15.93
C LEU A 204 -4.28 -4.54 -16.50
N PRO A 205 -3.78 -3.62 -15.65
CA PRO A 205 -3.99 -3.54 -14.20
C PRO A 205 -5.38 -2.99 -13.83
N LYS A 206 -5.96 -3.45 -12.72
CA LYS A 206 -7.14 -2.82 -12.11
C LYS A 206 -6.76 -1.53 -11.38
N ILE A 207 -7.53 -0.46 -11.58
CA ILE A 207 -7.32 0.83 -10.93
C ILE A 207 -8.28 1.02 -9.75
N ARG A 208 -7.70 1.37 -8.60
CA ARG A 208 -8.42 1.77 -7.39
C ARG A 208 -8.09 3.21 -7.06
N LEU A 209 -9.10 4.08 -6.98
CA LEU A 209 -8.86 5.43 -6.44
C LEU A 209 -9.00 5.40 -4.92
N THR A 210 -8.05 6.02 -4.25
CA THR A 210 -7.99 6.08 -2.80
C THR A 210 -8.36 7.47 -2.30
N PHE A 211 -9.14 7.48 -1.22
CA PHE A 211 -9.53 8.65 -0.45
C PHE A 211 -9.19 8.41 1.02
N VAL A 212 -8.15 9.07 1.52
CA VAL A 212 -7.80 9.09 2.94
C VAL A 212 -8.61 10.19 3.61
N ALA A 213 -9.56 9.80 4.46
CA ALA A 213 -10.45 10.74 5.11
C ALA A 213 -9.72 11.56 6.18
N SER A 214 -9.77 12.87 6.05
CA SER A 214 -9.14 13.85 6.93
C SER A 214 -10.05 15.06 7.14
N LYS A 215 -9.71 15.94 8.11
CA LYS A 215 -10.41 17.21 8.32
C LYS A 215 -10.49 18.06 7.06
N ILE A 216 -9.47 17.95 6.20
CA ILE A 216 -9.32 18.78 5.01
C ILE A 216 -10.34 18.39 3.95
N ASN A 217 -10.58 17.09 3.74
CA ASN A 217 -11.32 16.60 2.57
C ASN A 217 -12.63 15.88 2.88
N PHE A 218 -12.91 15.49 4.12
CA PHE A 218 -14.04 14.60 4.42
C PHE A 218 -15.41 15.14 3.98
N HIS A 219 -15.57 16.47 3.93
CA HIS A 219 -16.76 17.12 3.39
C HIS A 219 -17.04 16.81 1.91
N GLU A 220 -16.06 16.30 1.16
CA GLU A 220 -16.20 15.85 -0.23
C GLU A 220 -16.47 14.35 -0.38
N TYR A 221 -16.55 13.58 0.71
CA TYR A 221 -16.65 12.11 0.68
C TYR A 221 -17.77 11.61 -0.26
N ASP A 222 -19.02 12.05 -0.04
CA ASP A 222 -20.15 11.60 -0.84
C ASP A 222 -20.02 12.02 -2.31
N SER A 223 -19.55 13.24 -2.55
CA SER A 223 -19.28 13.76 -3.90
C SER A 223 -18.20 12.95 -4.61
N PHE A 224 -17.16 12.54 -3.88
CA PHE A 224 -16.07 11.72 -4.40
C PHE A 224 -16.55 10.33 -4.81
N VAL A 225 -17.29 9.66 -3.92
CA VAL A 225 -17.86 8.34 -4.20
C VAL A 225 -18.83 8.42 -5.39
N ASN A 226 -19.78 9.36 -5.37
CA ASN A 226 -20.76 9.51 -6.43
C ASN A 226 -20.14 9.86 -7.79
N TYR A 227 -19.08 10.67 -7.81
CA TYR A 227 -18.40 11.00 -9.06
C TYR A 227 -17.66 9.80 -9.63
N TRP A 228 -16.89 9.06 -8.83
CA TRP A 228 -16.02 8.01 -9.37
C TRP A 228 -16.69 6.64 -9.50
N LYS A 229 -17.85 6.45 -8.86
CA LYS A 229 -18.64 5.23 -8.98
C LYS A 229 -18.92 4.86 -10.44
N GLY A 230 -18.54 3.64 -10.81
CA GLY A 230 -18.68 3.10 -12.16
C GLY A 230 -17.74 3.72 -13.22
N LYS A 231 -16.88 4.69 -12.86
CA LYS A 231 -15.85 5.25 -13.76
C LYS A 231 -14.48 4.56 -13.60
N VAL A 232 -14.24 3.93 -12.46
CA VAL A 232 -13.02 3.19 -12.11
C VAL A 232 -13.38 1.80 -11.59
N ASP A 233 -12.39 0.90 -11.47
CA ASP A 233 -12.70 -0.49 -11.08
C ASP A 233 -13.10 -0.63 -9.59
N SER A 234 -12.57 0.24 -8.72
CA SER A 234 -12.95 0.27 -7.31
C SER A 234 -12.56 1.59 -6.63
N LEU A 235 -13.16 1.85 -5.46
CA LEU A 235 -12.73 2.91 -4.56
C LEU A 235 -12.22 2.34 -3.24
N GLY A 236 -11.29 3.08 -2.64
CA GLY A 236 -10.67 2.80 -1.38
C GLY A 236 -10.83 3.93 -0.40
N ILE A 237 -11.73 3.80 0.55
CA ILE A 237 -11.92 4.79 1.60
C ILE A 237 -11.07 4.36 2.78
N GLN A 238 -10.12 5.19 3.16
CA GLN A 238 -9.17 4.86 4.24
C GLN A 238 -9.37 5.80 5.41
N HIS A 239 -9.38 5.20 6.59
CA HIS A 239 -9.21 5.92 7.83
C HIS A 239 -7.78 6.42 7.91
N LEU A 240 -7.60 7.71 8.21
CA LEU A 240 -6.28 8.27 8.40
C LEU A 240 -5.63 7.62 9.63
N GLN A 241 -4.43 7.07 9.48
CA GLN A 241 -3.56 6.82 10.62
C GLN A 241 -2.70 8.07 10.80
N ASN A 242 -2.79 8.72 11.96
CA ASN A 242 -1.93 9.87 12.25
C ASN A 242 -0.48 9.39 12.30
N PRO A 243 0.43 9.83 11.41
CA PRO A 243 1.83 9.41 11.46
C PRO A 243 2.66 10.24 12.45
N PHE A 244 2.11 11.36 12.95
CA PHE A 244 2.84 12.37 13.72
C PHE A 244 2.64 12.25 15.23
N GLY A 245 2.26 11.06 15.71
CA GLY A 245 2.28 10.77 17.16
C GLY A 245 3.69 10.51 17.68
N GLU A 246 3.81 9.93 18.89
CA GLU A 246 5.10 9.55 19.46
C GLU A 246 5.90 8.61 18.53
N GLY A 247 7.12 9.03 18.15
CA GLY A 247 8.03 8.25 17.31
C GLY A 247 8.93 9.11 16.42
N SER A 248 9.47 8.51 15.36
CA SER A 248 10.41 9.15 14.43
C SER A 248 9.90 10.42 13.70
N PHE A 249 8.58 10.63 13.64
CA PHE A 249 7.97 11.70 12.83
C PHE A 249 7.07 12.65 13.65
N GLU A 250 7.32 12.82 14.94
CA GLU A 250 6.48 13.65 15.83
C GLU A 250 6.25 15.08 15.30
N ASP A 251 4.98 15.47 15.16
CA ASP A 251 4.55 16.82 14.77
C ASP A 251 3.06 17.02 15.13
N ASP A 252 2.80 17.35 16.41
CA ASP A 252 1.45 17.50 16.94
C ASP A 252 0.61 18.53 16.17
N LYS A 253 1.22 19.66 15.77
CA LYS A 253 0.52 20.73 15.06
C LYS A 253 -0.05 20.21 13.74
N ARG A 254 0.77 19.49 12.98
CA ARG A 254 0.37 18.89 11.72
C ARG A 254 -0.68 17.79 11.91
N GLY A 255 -0.55 17.00 12.99
CA GLY A 255 -1.57 16.04 13.40
C GLY A 255 -2.93 16.71 13.64
N GLU A 256 -2.98 17.81 14.40
CA GLU A 256 -4.22 18.54 14.71
C GLU A 256 -4.94 19.07 13.45
N GLU A 257 -4.18 19.46 12.42
CA GLU A 257 -4.70 19.98 11.15
C GLU A 257 -5.41 18.91 10.31
N ILE A 258 -4.97 17.66 10.36
CA ILE A 258 -5.46 16.58 9.48
C ILE A 258 -6.44 15.61 10.15
N ILE A 259 -6.33 15.39 11.47
CA ILE A 259 -7.09 14.33 12.17
C ILE A 259 -8.56 14.72 12.34
N LEU A 260 -9.50 13.93 11.79
CA LEU A 260 -10.94 14.07 12.04
C LEU A 260 -11.29 13.81 13.50
N LYS A 261 -11.17 12.54 13.91
CA LYS A 261 -11.50 12.05 15.24
C LYS A 261 -10.62 10.86 15.57
N LYS A 262 -10.04 10.84 16.78
CA LYS A 262 -9.25 9.68 17.26
C LYS A 262 -10.17 8.49 17.48
N SER A 263 -9.69 7.31 17.10
CA SER A 263 -10.39 6.05 17.36
C SER A 263 -10.42 5.76 18.86
N PRO A 264 -11.48 5.13 19.39
CA PRO A 264 -11.45 4.53 20.71
C PRO A 264 -10.27 3.56 20.83
N ILE A 265 -9.56 3.61 21.95
CA ILE A 265 -8.45 2.71 22.20
C ILE A 265 -9.01 1.32 22.53
N PRO A 266 -8.71 0.27 21.73
CA PRO A 266 -9.22 -1.05 22.02
C PRO A 266 -8.43 -1.70 23.16
N GLU A 267 -9.13 -2.45 24.03
CA GLU A 267 -8.49 -3.29 25.05
C GLU A 267 -7.66 -4.41 24.40
N LYS A 268 -8.20 -5.02 23.33
CA LYS A 268 -7.53 -6.03 22.51
C LYS A 268 -7.55 -5.67 21.04
N PHE A 269 -6.44 -5.89 20.35
CA PHE A 269 -6.33 -5.66 18.91
C PHE A 269 -5.48 -6.73 18.23
N TYR A 270 -5.99 -7.26 17.12
CA TYR A 270 -5.42 -8.38 16.38
C TYR A 270 -4.92 -7.89 15.02
N CYS A 271 -3.66 -7.44 14.96
CA CYS A 271 -3.07 -6.92 13.72
C CYS A 271 -2.59 -8.08 12.85
N PRO A 272 -3.05 -8.20 11.59
CA PRO A 272 -2.61 -9.27 10.70
C PRO A 272 -1.28 -8.98 9.99
N GLU A 273 -0.72 -7.79 10.10
CA GLU A 273 0.42 -7.38 9.29
C GLU A 273 1.68 -8.25 9.48
N PRO A 274 2.09 -8.61 10.71
CA PRO A 274 3.24 -9.50 10.93
C PRO A 274 3.08 -10.93 10.39
N PHE A 275 1.87 -11.31 9.96
CA PHE A 275 1.55 -12.62 9.38
C PHE A 275 1.54 -12.60 7.86
N LYS A 276 1.49 -11.40 7.26
CA LYS A 276 1.26 -11.23 5.83
C LYS A 276 2.46 -10.67 5.08
N ARG A 277 3.29 -9.83 5.70
CA ARG A 277 4.29 -9.09 4.93
C ARG A 277 5.59 -8.74 5.64
N LEU A 278 6.61 -8.49 4.81
CA LEU A 278 7.79 -7.71 5.17
C LEU A 278 7.89 -6.49 4.25
N VAL A 279 8.37 -5.37 4.79
CA VAL A 279 8.75 -4.18 4.02
C VAL A 279 10.26 -4.12 3.92
N LEU A 280 10.79 -4.01 2.71
CA LEU A 280 12.21 -3.99 2.40
C LEU A 280 12.61 -2.56 2.01
N ARG A 281 13.34 -1.91 2.89
CA ARG A 281 13.87 -0.56 2.65
C ARG A 281 15.11 -0.59 1.80
N SER A 282 15.37 0.46 1.03
CA SER A 282 16.57 0.53 0.20
C SER A 282 17.87 0.57 1.03
N THR A 283 17.79 1.04 2.28
CA THR A 283 18.87 1.01 3.27
C THR A 283 19.35 -0.42 3.59
N GLY A 284 18.47 -1.41 3.44
CA GLY A 284 18.69 -2.78 3.91
C GLY A 284 17.74 -3.17 5.04
N ASP A 285 17.17 -2.18 5.75
CA ASP A 285 16.28 -2.46 6.88
C ASP A 285 15.02 -3.20 6.42
N THR A 286 14.59 -4.13 7.25
CA THR A 286 13.39 -4.94 7.03
C THR A 286 12.40 -4.70 8.14
N LEU A 287 11.17 -4.30 7.79
CA LEU A 287 10.11 -3.93 8.72
C LEU A 287 8.97 -4.97 8.69
N PRO A 288 8.21 -5.13 9.78
CA PRO A 288 7.19 -6.18 9.90
C PRO A 288 5.81 -5.77 9.37
N CYS A 289 5.60 -4.51 8.99
CA CYS A 289 4.31 -4.01 8.52
C CYS A 289 4.45 -2.73 7.69
N CYS A 290 3.34 -2.33 7.05
CA CYS A 290 3.26 -1.17 6.16
C CYS A 290 3.04 0.18 6.88
N SER A 291 3.03 0.21 8.22
CA SER A 291 2.77 1.45 8.96
C SER A 291 4.02 2.32 9.01
N PHE A 292 3.86 3.65 8.93
CA PHE A 292 4.93 4.62 9.09
C PHE A 292 5.71 4.44 10.40
N TYR A 293 5.05 3.97 11.46
CA TYR A 293 5.68 3.65 12.75
C TYR A 293 6.67 2.49 12.69
N ALA A 294 6.58 1.63 11.67
CA ALA A 294 7.41 0.44 11.55
C ALA A 294 8.89 0.77 11.35
N VAL A 295 9.25 2.01 10.99
CA VAL A 295 10.64 2.47 10.93
C VAL A 295 11.35 2.33 12.29
N ASP A 296 10.60 2.44 13.39
CA ASP A 296 11.09 2.24 14.77
C ASP A 296 11.04 0.76 15.21
N LEU A 297 10.63 -0.15 14.32
CA LEU A 297 10.42 -1.57 14.58
C LEU A 297 11.21 -2.45 13.59
N VAL A 298 12.47 -2.13 13.33
CA VAL A 298 13.33 -2.91 12.43
C VAL A 298 13.51 -4.35 12.94
N VAL A 299 13.07 -5.32 12.14
CA VAL A 299 13.12 -6.76 12.47
C VAL A 299 14.30 -7.48 11.84
N GLY A 300 14.98 -6.90 10.86
CA GLY A 300 16.14 -7.52 10.23
C GLY A 300 16.80 -6.64 9.18
N ASN A 301 17.77 -7.20 8.47
CA ASN A 301 18.42 -6.54 7.34
C ASN A 301 18.61 -7.52 6.18
N TRP A 302 17.90 -7.30 5.07
CA TRP A 302 17.86 -8.22 3.93
C TRP A 302 19.20 -8.32 3.19
N LYS A 303 20.11 -7.35 3.36
CA LYS A 303 21.48 -7.42 2.81
C LYS A 303 22.36 -8.39 3.59
N LYS A 304 21.96 -8.78 4.81
CA LYS A 304 22.76 -9.61 5.73
C LYS A 304 22.16 -10.99 5.98
N ASN A 305 20.84 -11.11 5.89
CA ASN A 305 20.12 -12.32 6.23
C ASN A 305 19.09 -12.65 5.15
N SER A 306 18.83 -13.93 4.93
CA SER A 306 17.74 -14.38 4.05
C SER A 306 16.38 -13.93 4.58
N LEU A 307 15.42 -13.71 3.69
CA LEU A 307 14.05 -13.35 4.07
C LEU A 307 13.45 -14.39 5.01
N LYS A 308 13.70 -15.68 4.75
CA LYS A 308 13.25 -16.77 5.63
C LYS A 308 13.80 -16.66 7.05
N THR A 309 15.06 -16.22 7.20
CA THR A 309 15.67 -16.03 8.53
C THR A 309 15.02 -14.85 9.25
N ILE A 310 14.83 -13.72 8.56
CA ILE A 310 14.20 -12.54 9.15
C ILE A 310 12.75 -12.83 9.54
N TRP A 311 12.00 -13.52 8.68
CA TRP A 311 10.59 -13.87 8.89
C TRP A 311 10.34 -14.74 10.12
N ASN A 312 11.31 -15.58 10.50
CA ASN A 312 11.18 -16.57 11.58
C ASN A 312 12.05 -16.25 12.80
N ASN A 313 12.63 -15.06 12.88
CA ASN A 313 13.43 -14.68 14.04
C ASN A 313 12.57 -14.37 15.28
N ASP A 314 13.23 -14.26 16.43
CA ASP A 314 12.56 -14.03 17.72
C ASP A 314 11.69 -12.77 17.73
N LYS A 315 12.11 -11.69 17.04
CA LYS A 315 11.33 -10.45 16.94
C LYS A 315 10.00 -10.67 16.23
N MET A 316 10.01 -11.35 15.08
CA MET A 316 8.79 -11.67 14.33
C MET A 316 7.90 -12.65 15.08
N VAL A 317 8.49 -13.67 15.70
CA VAL A 317 7.76 -14.67 16.51
C VAL A 317 7.05 -13.99 17.68
N GLU A 318 7.72 -13.08 18.39
CA GLU A 318 7.13 -12.33 19.49
C GLU A 318 6.02 -11.38 19.01
N LEU A 319 6.22 -10.67 17.89
CA LEU A 319 5.18 -9.83 17.29
C LEU A 319 3.92 -10.63 16.93
N ARG A 320 4.07 -11.80 16.30
CA ARG A 320 2.93 -12.68 16.00
C ARG A 320 2.24 -13.15 17.28
N LYS A 321 3.01 -13.52 18.31
CA LYS A 321 2.48 -13.96 19.60
C LYS A 321 1.60 -12.89 20.27
N ILE A 322 2.08 -11.65 20.37
CA ILE A 322 1.31 -10.57 21.01
C ILE A 322 0.05 -10.20 20.21
N HIS A 323 0.10 -10.28 18.88
CA HIS A 323 -1.07 -9.98 18.06
C HIS A 323 -2.08 -11.13 18.05
N LYS A 324 -1.66 -12.39 18.18
CA LYS A 324 -2.56 -13.54 18.40
C LYS A 324 -3.30 -13.47 19.73
N SER A 325 -2.67 -12.95 20.79
CA SER A 325 -3.32 -12.79 22.10
C SER A 325 -4.13 -11.48 22.23
N GLY A 326 -4.04 -10.59 21.24
CA GLY A 326 -4.65 -9.27 21.27
C GLY A 326 -3.89 -8.25 22.13
N GLU A 327 -2.69 -8.60 22.61
CA GLU A 327 -1.88 -7.81 23.53
C GLU A 327 -0.91 -6.87 22.80
N TYR A 328 -1.37 -6.22 21.73
CA TYR A 328 -0.59 -5.30 20.90
C TYR A 328 0.17 -4.24 21.72
N TYR A 329 -0.40 -3.82 22.86
CA TYR A 329 0.15 -2.83 23.77
C TYR A 329 1.46 -3.26 24.46
N LYS A 330 1.84 -4.54 24.41
CA LYS A 330 3.14 -5.02 24.92
C LYS A 330 4.32 -4.55 24.08
N ASN A 331 4.08 -4.15 22.83
CA ASN A 331 5.07 -3.50 21.99
C ASN A 331 4.70 -2.01 21.87
N ASN A 332 5.59 -1.12 22.30
CA ASN A 332 5.31 0.33 22.31
C ASN A 332 5.04 0.89 20.91
N ILE A 333 5.71 0.38 19.86
CA ILE A 333 5.50 0.85 18.50
C ILE A 333 4.13 0.42 17.97
N CYS A 334 3.74 -0.85 18.21
CA CYS A 334 2.40 -1.34 17.91
C CYS A 334 1.34 -0.56 18.70
N LYS A 335 1.58 -0.27 19.98
CA LYS A 335 0.70 0.56 20.82
C LYS A 335 0.48 1.94 20.18
N ASN A 336 1.57 2.62 19.83
CA ASN A 336 1.52 3.96 19.23
C ASN A 336 0.77 3.95 17.90
N CYS A 337 1.03 2.96 17.05
CA CYS A 337 0.34 2.75 15.78
C CYS A 337 -1.18 2.66 15.94
N ILE A 338 -1.65 1.84 16.88
CA ILE A 338 -3.09 1.63 17.12
C ILE A 338 -3.74 2.82 17.84
N HIS A 339 -3.04 3.46 18.78
CA HIS A 339 -3.56 4.61 19.54
C HIS A 339 -3.67 5.88 18.70
N ASN A 340 -3.00 5.92 17.55
CA ASN A 340 -3.04 7.02 16.58
C ASN A 340 -3.95 6.75 15.36
N GLY A 341 -4.78 5.71 15.40
CA GLY A 341 -5.82 5.49 14.38
C GLY A 341 -6.95 6.53 14.47
N THR A 342 -7.57 6.88 13.35
CA THR A 342 -8.76 7.76 13.30
C THR A 342 -10.00 7.02 12.81
N ILE A 343 -11.18 7.54 13.15
CA ILE A 343 -12.47 7.06 12.64
C ILE A 343 -13.16 8.12 11.79
N ILE A 344 -13.96 7.67 10.83
CA ILE A 344 -14.77 8.51 9.95
C ILE A 344 -16.14 8.81 10.59
N SER A 345 -16.68 7.86 11.37
CA SER A 345 -17.92 7.99 12.13
C SER A 345 -17.86 7.12 13.39
N ASP A 346 -18.73 7.41 14.37
CA ASP A 346 -18.90 6.63 15.60
C ASP A 346 -19.50 5.23 15.38
#